data_AF-A0A8T3TP70-F1
#
_entry.id   AF-A0A8T3TP70-F1
#
_cell.length_a   1.000
_cell.length_b   1.000
_cell.length_c   1.000
_cell.angle_alpha   90.00
_cell.angle_beta   90.00
_cell.angle_gamma   90.00
#
_symmetry.space_group_name_H-M   'P 1'
#
loop_
_entity.id
_entity.type
_entity.pdbx_description
1 polymer ?
#
loop_
_entity_poly.entity_id
_entity_poly.type
_entity_poly.pdbx_seq_one_letter_code
_entity_poly.pdbx_strand_id
1 'polypeptide(L)' 'MGCTRCGTENLPGAKFCSECAAPLARVCPSCGTPNTPSA' A
#
# COMPACT_ATOMS: atom_id res chain seq x y z
N MET A 1 4.89 5.73 -6.68
CA MET A 1 3.76 4.87 -7.09
C MET A 1 2.46 5.57 -6.74
N GLY A 2 1.51 5.64 -7.66
CA GLY A 2 0.23 6.30 -7.42
C GLY A 2 -0.66 5.48 -6.49
N CYS A 3 -1.26 6.12 -5.48
CA CYS A 3 -2.30 5.49 -4.67
C CYS A 3 -3.53 5.21 -5.53
N THR A 4 -4.01 3.98 -5.54
CA THR A 4 -5.20 3.59 -6.32
C THR A 4 -6.51 4.17 -5.77
N ARG A 5 -6.52 4.67 -4.53
CA ARG A 5 -7.72 5.24 -3.91
C ARG A 5 -7.87 6.75 -4.12
N CYS A 6 -6.78 7.51 -4.04
CA CYS A 6 -6.82 8.98 -4.11
C CYS A 6 -5.91 9.58 -5.20
N GLY A 7 -5.11 8.76 -5.89
CA GLY A 7 -4.20 9.22 -6.95
C GLY A 7 -2.88 9.81 -6.46
N THR A 8 -2.71 10.06 -5.15
CA THR A 8 -1.50 10.66 -4.58
C THR A 8 -0.26 9.83 -4.91
N GLU A 9 0.80 10.49 -5.37
CA GLU A 9 2.08 9.87 -5.60
C GLU A 9 2.81 9.61 -4.27
N ASN A 10 3.15 8.35 -4.02
CA ASN A 10 3.83 7.91 -2.81
C ASN A 10 5.25 7.43 -3.11
N LEU A 11 6.13 7.56 -2.12
CA LEU A 11 7.51 7.09 -2.18
C LEU A 11 7.57 5.57 -2.44
N PRO A 12 8.61 5.09 -3.15
CA PRO A 12 8.87 3.66 -3.30
C PRO A 12 8.98 2.99 -1.92
N GLY A 13 8.27 1.88 -1.71
CA GLY A 13 8.29 1.14 -0.44
C GLY A 13 7.38 1.70 0.67
N ALA A 14 6.64 2.79 0.43
CA ALA A 14 5.63 3.27 1.37
C ALA A 14 4.55 2.20 1.62
N LYS A 15 4.27 1.91 2.90
CA LYS A 15 3.26 0.91 3.30
C LYS A 15 1.84 1.46 3.21
N PHE A 16 1.67 2.75 3.48
CA PHE A 16 0.39 3.46 3.47
C PHE A 16 0.51 4.78 2.68
N CYS A 17 -0.61 5.26 2.16
CA CYS A 17 -0.71 6.54 1.47
C CYS A 17 -0.52 7.70 2.46
N SER A 18 0.35 8.66 2.13
CA SER A 18 0.59 9.84 2.97
C SER A 18 -0.64 10.75 3.15
N GLU A 19 -1.52 10.80 2.15
CA GLU A 19 -2.73 11.61 2.19
C GLU A 19 -3.94 10.90 2.82
N CYS A 20 -4.33 9.74 2.28
CA CYS A 20 -5.58 9.08 2.69
C CYS A 20 -5.39 7.89 3.65
N ALA A 21 -4.15 7.61 4.09
CA ALA A 21 -3.78 6.47 4.95
C ALA A 21 -4.12 5.07 4.39
N ALA A 22 -4.52 4.97 3.12
CA ALA A 22 -4.82 3.67 2.50
C ALA A 22 -3.59 2.78 2.39
N PRO A 23 -3.70 1.45 2.63
CA PRO A 23 -2.59 0.54 2.41
C PRO A 23 -2.23 0.49 0.92
N LEU A 24 -0.94 0.66 0.62
CA LEU A 24 -0.41 0.61 -0.75
C LEU A 24 0.07 -0.78 -1.12
N ALA A 25 0.46 -1.58 -0.13
CA ALA A 25 0.73 -3.01 -0.31
C ALA A 25 -0.58 -3.80 -0.34
N ARG A 26 -0.66 -4.83 -1.19
CA ARG A 26 -1.74 -5.83 -1.08
C ARG A 26 -1.57 -6.54 0.24
N VAL A 27 -2.53 -6.40 1.15
CA VAL A 27 -2.57 -7.11 2.43
C VAL A 27 -3.59 -8.25 2.37
N CYS A 28 -3.36 -9.31 3.13
CA CYS A 28 -4.35 -10.38 3.28
C CYS A 28 -5.57 -9.85 4.05
N PRO A 29 -6.80 -9.95 3.52
CA PRO A 29 -7.99 -9.48 4.23
C PRO A 29 -8.32 -10.31 5.49
N SER A 30 -7.81 -11.54 5.59
CA SER A 30 -8.08 -12.43 6.74
C SER A 30 -7.14 -12.19 7.93
N CYS A 31 -5.89 -11.79 7.71
CA CYS A 31 -4.88 -11.67 8.78
C CYS A 31 -4.09 -10.36 8.79
N GLY A 32 -4.29 -9.48 7.79
CA GLY A 32 -3.62 -8.18 7.69
C GLY A 32 -2.15 -8.24 7.26
N THR A 33 -1.58 -9.42 6.99
CA THR A 33 -0.18 -9.57 6.60
C THR A 33 0.06 -9.02 5.18
N PRO A 34 1.12 -8.24 4.93
CA PRO A 34 1.44 -7.76 3.60
C PRO A 34 1.89 -8.91 2.69
N ASN A 35 1.27 -9.02 1.51
CA ASN A 35 1.74 -9.87 0.40
C ASN A 35 2.82 -9.12 -0.36
N THR A 36 4.02 -9.07 0.21
CA THR A 36 5.22 -8.73 -0.57
C THR A 36 5.59 -9.94 -1.42
N PRO A 37 5.86 -9.80 -2.73
CA PRO A 37 6.53 -10.87 -3.45
C PRO A 37 7.88 -11.11 -2.73
N SER A 38 8.01 -12.26 -2.06
CA SER A 38 9.33 -12.70 -1.60
C SER A 38 10.18 -12.93 -2.84
N ALA A 39 11.34 -12.28 -2.87
CA ALA A 39 12.34 -12.44 -3.92
C ALA A 39 12.87 -13.89 -3.95
#